data_AF-A0A9W4WSR7-F1
#
_entry.id   AF-A0A9W4WSR7-F1
#
_cell.length_a   1.000
_cell.length_b   1.000
_cell.length_c   1.000
_cell.angle_alpha   90.00
_cell.angle_beta   90.00
_cell.angle_gamma   90.00
#
_symmetry.space_group_name_H-M   'P 1'
#
loop_
_entity.id
_entity.type
_entity.pdbx_description
1 polymer ?
#
loop_
_entity_poly.entity_id
_entity_poly.type
_entity_poly.pdbx_seq_one_letter_code
_entity_poly.pdbx_strand_id
1 'polypeptide(L)'
;MANTLYDSTVPLFYHVFEDTDKFLPSVLCGNQRWMTALGRIGLKRQVNCNTFIECVQEIRSQIEQPTRFPASVVKTRAKFVLEYLYAHTLTLYFTNDQWDQILQIEFIPSEYLQNSRFYENAIETSGFERTMTQLGLFLVSK
;
A
#
# COMPACT_ATOMS: atom_id res chain seq x y z
N MET A 1 17.50 -3.65 -12.65
CA MET A 1 17.85 -4.91 -11.93
C MET A 1 16.54 -5.51 -11.41
N ALA A 2 16.45 -6.82 -11.17
CA ALA A 2 15.16 -7.45 -10.79
C ALA A 2 14.55 -6.89 -9.49
N ASN A 3 15.36 -6.30 -8.61
CA ASN A 3 14.93 -5.62 -7.38
C ASN A 3 14.09 -4.35 -7.58
N THR A 4 14.00 -3.84 -8.80
CA THR A 4 13.12 -2.73 -9.16
C THR A 4 11.78 -3.19 -9.70
N LEU A 5 11.58 -4.51 -9.86
CA LEU A 5 10.39 -5.08 -10.45
C LEU A 5 9.41 -5.61 -9.40
N TYR A 6 8.13 -5.54 -9.73
CA TYR A 6 7.00 -5.98 -8.93
C TYR A 6 6.26 -7.10 -9.66
N ASP A 7 5.72 -8.02 -8.88
CA ASP A 7 4.83 -9.07 -9.35
C ASP A 7 3.43 -8.49 -9.60
N SER A 8 3.00 -8.47 -10.86
CA SER A 8 1.72 -7.90 -11.27
C SER A 8 0.52 -8.71 -10.76
N THR A 9 0.72 -9.91 -10.22
CA THR A 9 -0.37 -10.69 -9.61
C THR A 9 -0.71 -10.22 -8.19
N VAL A 10 0.09 -9.34 -7.59
CA VAL A 10 -0.19 -8.74 -6.27
C VAL A 10 -1.11 -7.54 -6.47
N PRO A 11 -2.34 -7.54 -5.93
CA PRO A 11 -3.33 -6.51 -6.25
C PRO A 11 -2.87 -5.07 -5.94
N LEU A 12 -2.20 -4.86 -4.80
CA LEU A 12 -1.68 -3.53 -4.46
C LEU A 12 -0.65 -3.04 -5.48
N PHE A 13 0.29 -3.90 -5.88
CA PHE A 13 1.31 -3.55 -6.86
C PHE A 13 0.68 -3.28 -8.22
N TYR A 14 -0.27 -4.13 -8.64
CA TYR A 14 -1.01 -3.95 -9.89
C TYR A 14 -1.59 -2.55 -9.99
N HIS A 15 -2.36 -2.12 -8.99
CA HIS A 15 -3.01 -0.81 -9.03
C HIS A 15 -2.03 0.37 -8.94
N VAL A 16 -1.02 0.28 -8.08
CA VAL A 16 -0.08 1.40 -7.84
C VAL A 16 0.83 1.63 -9.05
N PHE A 17 1.33 0.56 -9.66
CA PHE A 17 2.33 0.61 -10.72
C PHE A 17 1.75 0.44 -12.13
N GLU A 18 0.42 0.43 -12.28
CA GLU A 18 -0.23 0.44 -13.59
C GLU A 18 0.30 1.61 -14.45
N ASP A 19 0.54 1.34 -15.74
CA ASP A 19 1.16 2.28 -16.70
C ASP A 19 2.61 2.70 -16.37
N THR A 20 3.31 1.90 -15.56
CA THR A 20 4.76 1.99 -15.34
C THR A 20 5.49 0.79 -15.94
N ASP A 21 6.81 0.91 -16.08
CA ASP A 21 7.72 -0.15 -16.53
C ASP A 21 8.21 -1.04 -15.37
N LYS A 22 7.54 -0.98 -14.21
CA LYS A 22 7.97 -1.64 -12.98
C LYS A 22 7.46 -3.08 -12.82
N PHE A 23 6.73 -3.63 -13.78
CA PHE A 23 6.30 -5.03 -13.71
C PHE A 23 7.26 -6.00 -14.36
N LEU A 24 7.29 -7.22 -13.82
CA LEU A 24 7.91 -8.34 -14.50
C LEU A 24 7.17 -8.60 -15.84
N PRO A 25 7.88 -8.76 -16.97
CA PRO A 25 7.25 -9.13 -18.23
C PRO A 25 6.42 -10.41 -18.12
N SER A 26 5.20 -10.40 -18.67
CA SER A 26 4.22 -11.49 -18.55
C SER A 26 4.75 -12.85 -19.02
N VAL A 27 5.66 -12.86 -19.99
CA VAL A 27 6.35 -14.08 -20.49
C VAL A 27 7.14 -14.81 -19.39
N LEU A 28 7.55 -14.11 -18.33
CA LEU A 28 8.32 -14.66 -17.22
C LEU A 28 7.44 -15.12 -16.05
N CYS A 29 6.21 -14.62 -15.94
CA CYS A 29 5.31 -14.86 -14.80
C CYS A 29 4.78 -16.31 -14.73
N GLY A 30 4.73 -17.03 -15.85
CA GLY A 30 4.15 -18.38 -15.92
C GLY A 30 5.04 -19.52 -15.40
N ASN A 31 6.32 -19.26 -15.08
CA ASN A 31 7.26 -20.30 -14.68
C ASN A 31 7.68 -20.16 -13.21
N GLN A 32 7.21 -21.09 -12.36
CA GLN A 32 7.47 -21.08 -10.93
C GLN A 32 8.97 -21.14 -10.57
N ARG A 33 9.79 -21.84 -11.36
CA ARG A 33 11.25 -21.89 -11.14
C ARG A 33 11.87 -20.51 -11.36
N TRP A 34 11.44 -19.82 -12.41
CA TRP A 34 11.90 -18.45 -12.69
C TRP A 34 11.42 -17.47 -11.63
N MET A 35 10.15 -17.52 -11.23
CA MET A 35 9.62 -16.65 -10.18
C MET A 35 10.35 -16.83 -8.84
N THR A 36 10.76 -18.06 -8.52
CA THR A 36 11.57 -18.35 -7.33
C THR A 36 12.97 -17.77 -7.46
N ALA A 37 13.64 -17.96 -8.61
CA ALA A 37 14.97 -17.40 -8.86
C ALA A 37 14.95 -15.86 -8.87
N LEU A 38 13.96 -15.25 -9.53
CA LEU A 38 13.72 -13.81 -9.58
C LEU A 38 13.46 -13.24 -8.18
N GLY A 39 12.67 -13.93 -7.35
CA GLY A 39 12.47 -13.56 -5.95
C GLY A 39 13.78 -13.51 -5.15
N ARG A 40 14.68 -14.49 -5.37
CA ARG A 40 15.99 -14.51 -4.70
C ARG A 40 16.90 -13.34 -5.10
N ILE A 41 16.72 -12.80 -6.30
CA ILE A 41 17.48 -11.64 -6.80
C ILE A 41 16.72 -10.31 -6.64
N GLY A 42 15.60 -10.32 -5.93
CA GLY A 42 14.92 -9.11 -5.44
C GLY A 42 13.55 -8.79 -6.05
N LEU A 43 12.98 -9.63 -6.93
CA LEU A 43 11.61 -9.42 -7.40
C LEU A 43 10.64 -9.30 -6.21
N LYS A 44 9.84 -8.23 -6.20
CA LYS A 44 8.89 -7.96 -5.11
C LYS A 44 7.59 -8.70 -5.37
N ARG A 45 7.41 -9.81 -4.66
CA ARG A 45 6.30 -10.76 -4.86
C ARG A 45 5.21 -10.72 -3.80
N GLN A 46 5.43 -9.95 -2.74
CA GLN A 46 4.51 -9.84 -1.61
C GLN A 46 4.62 -8.44 -1.01
N VAL A 47 3.53 -7.94 -0.45
CA VAL A 47 3.53 -6.69 0.29
C VAL A 47 4.03 -6.95 1.70
N ASN A 48 5.17 -6.35 2.02
CA ASN A 48 5.69 -6.15 3.37
C ASN A 48 5.84 -4.63 3.64
N CYS A 49 6.26 -4.26 4.86
CA CYS A 49 6.39 -2.87 5.28
C CYS A 49 7.24 -2.03 4.29
N ASN A 50 8.36 -2.56 3.79
CA ASN A 50 9.23 -1.84 2.87
C ASN A 50 8.55 -1.64 1.51
N THR A 51 8.01 -2.69 0.91
CA THR A 51 7.33 -2.59 -0.38
C THR A 51 6.04 -1.76 -0.31
N PHE A 52 5.39 -1.71 0.87
CA PHE A 52 4.26 -0.83 1.11
C PHE A 52 4.71 0.64 1.08
N ILE A 53 5.78 0.99 1.80
CA ILE A 53 6.35 2.35 1.77
C ILE A 53 6.72 2.76 0.35
N GLU A 54 7.33 1.85 -0.43
CA GLU A 54 7.60 2.10 -1.84
C GLU A 54 6.33 2.40 -2.65
N CYS A 55 5.21 1.71 -2.36
CA CYS A 55 3.93 2.02 -2.99
C CYS A 55 3.44 3.42 -2.61
N VAL A 56 3.58 3.83 -1.35
CA VAL A 56 3.16 5.18 -0.91
C VAL A 56 4.01 6.26 -1.58
N GLN A 57 5.34 6.03 -1.66
CA GLN A 57 6.27 6.92 -2.34
C GLN A 57 5.98 7.02 -3.84
N GLU A 58 5.59 5.91 -4.48
CA GLU A 58 5.17 5.92 -5.88
C GLU A 58 3.95 6.82 -6.08
N ILE A 59 2.91 6.70 -5.25
CA ILE A 59 1.73 7.57 -5.35
C ILE A 59 2.14 9.04 -5.21
N ARG A 60 3.00 9.37 -4.25
CA ARG A 60 3.54 10.72 -4.11
C ARG A 60 4.22 11.21 -5.38
N SER A 61 5.06 10.38 -6.00
CA SER A 61 5.72 10.71 -7.27
C SER A 61 4.72 10.91 -8.43
N GLN A 62 3.61 10.15 -8.45
CA GLN A 62 2.56 10.31 -9.46
C GLN A 62 1.77 11.62 -9.26
N ILE A 63 1.52 12.04 -8.02
CA ILE A 63 0.90 13.34 -7.69
C ILE A 63 1.73 14.50 -8.26
N GLU A 64 3.07 14.39 -8.19
CA GLU A 64 4.02 15.38 -8.69
C GLU A 64 4.13 15.39 -10.23
N GLN A 65 3.48 14.44 -10.94
CA GLN A 65 3.53 14.28 -12.40
C GLN A 65 2.13 14.34 -13.05
N PRO A 66 1.39 15.45 -12.91
CA PRO A 66 0.00 15.55 -13.39
C PRO A 66 -0.17 15.46 -14.91
N THR A 67 0.91 15.66 -15.68
CA THR A 67 0.92 15.48 -17.15
C THR A 67 0.96 14.01 -17.57
N ARG A 68 1.56 13.14 -16.74
CA ARG A 68 1.67 11.70 -16.99
C ARG A 68 0.53 10.93 -16.33
N PHE A 69 0.11 11.35 -15.14
CA PHE A 69 -0.92 10.66 -14.37
C PHE A 69 -2.09 11.61 -14.07
N PRO A 70 -3.28 11.38 -14.65
CA PRO A 70 -4.46 12.17 -14.36
C PRO A 70 -4.83 12.10 -12.87
N ALA A 71 -5.25 13.22 -12.28
CA ALA A 71 -5.58 13.29 -10.85
C ALA A 71 -6.64 12.26 -10.40
N SER A 72 -7.60 11.92 -11.26
CA SER A 72 -8.62 10.89 -10.99
C SER A 72 -8.03 9.48 -10.86
N VAL A 73 -7.01 9.17 -11.67
CA VAL A 73 -6.27 7.90 -11.63
C VAL A 73 -5.47 7.84 -10.34
N VAL A 74 -4.68 8.88 -10.05
CA VAL A 74 -3.86 8.95 -8.84
C VAL A 74 -4.72 8.86 -7.58
N LYS A 75 -5.88 9.51 -7.55
CA LYS A 75 -6.84 9.42 -6.44
C LYS A 75 -7.37 7.98 -6.23
N THR A 76 -7.69 7.29 -7.32
CA THR A 76 -8.11 5.88 -7.26
C THR A 76 -7.00 4.98 -6.71
N ARG A 77 -5.76 5.17 -7.17
CA ARG A 77 -4.59 4.40 -6.69
C ARG A 77 -4.28 4.68 -5.22
N ALA A 78 -4.35 5.94 -4.81
CA ALA A 78 -4.21 6.35 -3.41
C ALA A 78 -5.26 5.67 -2.50
N LYS A 79 -6.51 5.57 -2.98
CA LYS A 79 -7.57 4.85 -2.27
C LYS A 79 -7.22 3.37 -2.06
N PHE A 80 -6.69 2.67 -3.06
CA PHE A 80 -6.22 1.29 -2.89
C PHE A 80 -5.10 1.15 -1.85
N VAL A 81 -4.16 2.09 -1.82
CA VAL A 81 -3.09 2.11 -0.81
C VAL A 81 -3.66 2.29 0.60
N LEU A 82 -4.61 3.20 0.78
CA LEU A 82 -5.28 3.42 2.07
C LEU A 82 -6.11 2.22 2.52
N GLU A 83 -6.92 1.65 1.62
CA GLU A 83 -7.71 0.45 1.90
C GLU A 83 -6.80 -0.73 2.29
N TYR A 84 -5.66 -0.89 1.60
CA TYR A 84 -4.69 -1.91 1.96
C TYR A 84 -4.10 -1.67 3.33
N LEU A 85 -3.70 -0.43 3.64
CA LEU A 85 -3.14 -0.07 4.95
C LEU A 85 -4.12 -0.41 6.07
N TYR A 86 -5.37 0.00 5.96
CA TYR A 86 -6.39 -0.24 6.99
C TYR A 86 -6.74 -1.72 7.14
N ALA A 87 -6.82 -2.47 6.04
CA ALA A 87 -7.06 -3.91 6.09
C ALA A 87 -5.89 -4.68 6.73
N HIS A 88 -4.67 -4.15 6.65
CA HIS A 88 -3.46 -4.87 7.05
C HIS A 88 -2.67 -4.21 8.19
N THR A 89 -3.24 -3.20 8.87
CA THR A 89 -2.54 -2.46 9.94
C THR A 89 -2.05 -3.39 11.06
N LEU A 90 -2.80 -4.45 11.37
CA LEU A 90 -2.45 -5.43 12.42
C LEU A 90 -1.51 -6.55 11.92
N THR A 91 -1.21 -6.60 10.63
CA THR A 91 -0.40 -7.66 9.99
C THR A 91 0.89 -7.13 9.39
N LEU A 92 0.92 -5.85 9.02
CA LEU A 92 2.12 -5.11 8.66
C LEU A 92 2.64 -4.43 9.91
N TYR A 93 3.60 -5.08 10.57
CA TYR A 93 4.26 -4.57 11.76
C TYR A 93 5.24 -3.45 11.40
N PHE A 94 4.72 -2.25 11.14
CA PHE A 94 5.54 -1.08 10.85
C PHE A 94 6.31 -0.63 12.09
N THR A 95 7.56 -0.22 11.92
CA THR A 95 8.29 0.48 12.98
C THR A 95 7.77 1.91 13.13
N ASN A 96 8.10 2.57 14.25
CA ASN A 96 7.77 3.99 14.44
C ASN A 96 8.32 4.86 13.29
N ASP A 97 9.55 4.62 12.85
CA ASP A 97 10.17 5.37 11.73
C ASP A 97 9.42 5.15 10.40
N GLN A 98 8.86 3.95 10.20
CA GLN A 98 8.06 3.63 9.02
C GLN A 98 6.69 4.30 9.09
N TRP A 99 6.08 4.34 10.27
CA TRP A 99 4.85 5.11 10.49
C TRP A 99 5.06 6.60 10.23
N ASP A 100 6.16 7.17 10.72
CA ASP A 100 6.47 8.59 10.49
C ASP A 100 6.66 8.89 8.99
N GLN A 101 7.27 7.98 8.23
CA GLN A 101 7.37 8.11 6.76
C GLN A 101 6.00 8.06 6.07
N ILE A 102 5.11 7.18 6.51
CA ILE A 102 3.75 7.04 5.94
C ILE A 102 2.92 8.29 6.27
N LEU A 103 2.99 8.78 7.51
CA LEU A 103 2.21 9.92 8.00
C LEU A 103 2.63 11.26 7.39
N GLN A 104 3.86 11.38 6.91
CA GLN A 104 4.35 12.59 6.22
C GLN A 104 3.79 12.75 4.80
N ILE A 105 2.96 11.83 4.32
CA ILE A 105 2.46 11.86 2.95
C ILE A 105 1.05 12.46 2.93
N GLU A 106 0.91 13.59 2.22
CA GLU A 106 -0.23 14.52 2.33
C GLU A 106 -1.62 13.92 2.09
N PHE A 107 -1.74 12.79 1.39
CA PHE A 107 -3.03 12.16 1.11
C PHE A 107 -3.48 11.15 2.19
N ILE A 108 -2.65 10.89 3.20
CA ILE A 108 -2.97 9.95 4.28
C ILE A 108 -3.53 10.76 5.46
N PRO A 109 -4.81 10.55 5.83
CA PRO A 109 -5.40 11.27 6.96
C PRO A 109 -4.69 10.90 8.26
N SER A 110 -3.94 11.84 8.81
CA SER A 110 -3.16 11.66 10.05
C SER A 110 -4.05 11.38 11.26
N GLU A 111 -5.26 11.93 11.29
CA GLU A 111 -6.25 11.76 12.37
C GLU A 111 -6.72 10.31 12.54
N TYR A 112 -6.82 9.55 11.44
CA TYR A 112 -7.28 8.16 11.49
C TYR A 112 -6.17 7.21 11.93
N LEU A 113 -4.92 7.51 11.57
CA LEU A 113 -3.76 6.70 11.93
C LEU A 113 -3.21 6.99 13.34
N GLN A 114 -3.49 8.17 13.90
CA GLN A 114 -3.28 8.39 15.33
C GLN A 114 -4.10 7.38 16.14
N ASN A 115 -5.37 7.14 15.75
CA ASN A 115 -6.19 6.11 16.37
C ASN A 115 -5.58 4.71 16.19
N SER A 116 -4.99 4.35 15.05
CA SER A 116 -4.30 3.06 14.85
C SER A 116 -3.03 2.90 15.68
N ARG A 117 -2.26 3.96 15.88
CA ARG A 117 -1.12 3.98 16.81
C ARG A 117 -1.59 3.79 18.26
N PHE A 118 -2.76 4.32 18.60
CA PHE A 118 -3.43 4.01 19.87
C PHE A 118 -4.00 2.59 19.89
N TYR A 119 -4.40 1.99 18.76
CA TYR A 119 -4.86 0.60 18.70
C TYR A 119 -3.74 -0.41 18.99
N GLU A 120 -2.49 -0.19 18.55
CA GLU A 120 -1.36 -1.04 18.99
C GLU A 120 -1.15 -0.96 20.51
N ASN A 121 -1.34 0.22 21.12
CA ASN A 121 -1.30 0.40 22.57
C ASN A 121 -2.58 -0.10 23.29
N ALA A 122 -3.72 -0.15 22.61
CA ALA A 122 -5.02 -0.53 23.15
C ALA A 122 -5.35 -2.02 22.94
N ILE A 123 -4.61 -2.75 22.10
CA ILE A 123 -4.72 -4.22 22.01
C ILE A 123 -4.15 -4.89 23.27
N GLU A 124 -3.39 -4.18 24.11
CA GLU A 124 -3.14 -4.61 25.49
C GLU A 124 -4.39 -4.49 26.39
N THR A 125 -5.45 -3.78 25.98
CA THR A 125 -6.65 -3.51 26.79
C THR A 125 -7.97 -3.41 25.97
N SER A 126 -8.46 -4.55 25.46
CA SER A 126 -9.90 -4.87 25.24
C SER A 126 -10.76 -4.12 24.17
N GLY A 127 -11.55 -4.91 23.41
CA GLY A 127 -12.93 -4.55 23.01
C GLY A 127 -13.21 -4.21 21.53
N PHE A 128 -13.28 -5.23 20.66
CA PHE A 128 -13.36 -5.17 19.19
C PHE A 128 -14.71 -4.76 18.56
N GLU A 129 -15.73 -4.32 19.32
CA GLU A 129 -17.12 -4.26 18.81
C GLU A 129 -17.61 -2.88 18.31
N ARG A 130 -16.83 -1.79 18.39
CA ARG A 130 -17.35 -0.43 18.10
C ARG A 130 -17.13 0.10 16.68
N THR A 131 -16.29 -0.52 15.85
CA THR A 131 -15.77 0.14 14.63
C THR A 131 -16.55 -0.14 13.35
N MET A 132 -17.38 -1.18 13.27
CA MET A 132 -18.21 -1.42 12.08
C MET A 132 -19.31 -0.37 11.88
N THR A 133 -19.69 0.35 12.95
CA THR A 133 -20.75 1.37 12.91
C THR A 133 -20.28 2.69 12.29
N GLN A 134 -18.98 3.01 12.32
CA GLN A 134 -18.46 4.27 11.78
C GLN A 134 -18.13 4.23 10.28
N LEU A 135 -17.76 3.06 9.73
CA LEU A 135 -17.55 2.89 8.29
C LEU A 135 -18.86 3.05 7.48
N GLY A 136 -20.00 2.66 8.06
CA GLY A 136 -21.32 2.86 7.44
C GLY A 136 -21.73 4.33 7.29
N LEU A 137 -21.20 5.24 8.14
CA LEU A 137 -21.55 6.66 8.11
C LEU A 137 -20.78 7.46 7.05
N PHE A 138 -19.57 7.03 6.69
CA PHE A 138 -18.73 7.75 5.72
C PHE A 138 -19.14 7.46 4.26
N LEU A 139 -19.66 6.27 3.95
CA LEU A 139 -20.15 5.93 2.60
C LEU A 139 -21.51 6.57 2.26
N VAL A 140 -22.21 7.14 3.24
CA VAL A 140 -23.54 7.77 3.04
C VAL A 140 -23.44 9.30 2.90
N SER A 141 -22.26 9.91 3.12
CA SER A 141 -22.14 11.37 3.13
C SER A 141 -21.22 11.90 2.02
N LYS A 142 -21.90 12.34 0.94
CA LYS A 142 -21.48 13.18 -0.21
C LYS A 142 -20.94 12.49 -1.47
#